data_AF-A0A0L6V7K2-F1
#
_entry.id   AF-A0A0L6V7K2-F1
#
_cell.length_a   1.000
_cell.length_b   1.000
_cell.length_c   1.000
_cell.angle_alpha   90.00
_cell.angle_beta   90.00
_cell.angle_gamma   90.00
#
_symmetry.space_group_name_H-M   'P 1'
#
loop_
_entity.id
_entity.type
_entity.pdbx_description
1 polymer ?
#
loop_
_entity_poly.entity_id
_entity_poly.type
_entity_poly.pdbx_seq_one_letter_code
_entity_poly.pdbx_strand_id
1 'polypeptide(L)'
;MSSAQEVDPELKAQAENLKNEGNTLYKSRDFSGAIAAYEKAFLLNPDTVYLNNLAAVYLEQGEFDQCIKTCGRAVEEGRERRVDYKVIAKSFARMGSAHLKKGEYDLAIKNLEKSLTEHRTPDTLAKLKEAEKTKAEEERKAYLNPELSDKAREEGNACFKNGDFAGAVKHYTESIKRNPADPRAYTNRAASYSKLLALPEALKDTDAAIEADPDYTKAYIRKSLTLFAMKDYKKAIDTLRKAEEHDPEKKHAKEIATNLQKCVMAEYGERANETDEQRLEKAMRDPEIQQIMTDPVMQQILSQGQQDPQALQSHMANPMIRQKIMKLVEAGIIKTREAGSGAGTAAETFSDGGFCQQPPAPELNPSKSINRCVTMEEGSSRAAATSDDWRFAPPAPPKWWGLC
;
A
#
# COMPACT_ATOMS: atom_id res chain seq x y z
N MET A 1 -2.40 -1.86 -62.53
CA MET A 1 -1.98 -0.46 -62.32
C MET A 1 -3.26 0.37 -62.24
N SER A 2 -3.74 0.66 -61.03
CA SER A 2 -4.92 1.51 -60.86
C SER A 2 -4.46 2.95 -61.00
N SER A 3 -4.87 3.59 -62.08
CA SER A 3 -4.63 5.02 -62.33
C SER A 3 -5.19 5.80 -61.15
N ALA A 4 -4.34 6.52 -60.41
CA ALA A 4 -4.81 7.62 -59.58
C ALA A 4 -5.55 8.57 -60.53
N GLN A 5 -6.87 8.66 -60.41
CA GLN A 5 -7.64 9.68 -61.12
C GLN A 5 -7.09 11.03 -60.63
N GLU A 6 -6.37 11.74 -61.50
CA GLU A 6 -6.03 13.13 -61.26
C GLU A 6 -7.34 13.90 -61.15
N VAL A 7 -7.74 14.19 -59.92
CA VAL A 7 -8.93 15.00 -59.63
C VAL A 7 -8.69 16.40 -60.20
N ASP A 8 -9.66 16.89 -60.96
CA ASP A 8 -9.64 18.23 -61.53
C ASP A 8 -9.25 19.27 -60.45
N PRO A 9 -8.17 20.06 -60.67
CA PRO A 9 -7.75 21.09 -59.74
C PRO A 9 -8.87 22.05 -59.32
N GLU A 10 -9.83 22.32 -60.20
CA GLU A 10 -10.98 23.19 -59.91
C GLU A 10 -11.95 22.53 -58.92
N LEU A 11 -12.28 21.24 -59.12
CA LEU A 11 -13.10 20.47 -58.18
C LEU A 11 -12.42 20.33 -56.81
N LYS A 12 -11.10 20.16 -56.81
CA LYS A 12 -10.30 20.13 -55.57
C LYS A 12 -10.38 21.46 -54.82
N ALA A 13 -10.28 22.59 -55.52
CA ALA A 13 -10.41 23.92 -54.91
C ALA A 13 -11.82 24.15 -54.35
N GLN A 14 -12.87 23.70 -55.07
CA GLN A 14 -14.25 23.77 -54.60
C GLN A 14 -14.47 22.91 -53.34
N ALA A 15 -13.93 21.69 -53.29
CA ALA A 15 -14.00 20.82 -52.12
C ALA A 15 -13.30 21.44 -50.89
N GLU A 16 -12.15 22.10 -51.09
CA GLU A 16 -11.43 22.81 -50.03
C GLU A 16 -12.20 24.02 -49.50
N ASN A 17 -12.90 24.76 -50.36
CA ASN A 17 -13.79 25.85 -49.94
C ASN A 17 -14.96 25.32 -49.10
N LEU A 18 -15.60 24.23 -49.53
CA LEU A 18 -16.67 23.57 -48.77
C LEU A 18 -16.19 23.03 -47.42
N LYS A 19 -14.96 22.49 -47.34
CA LYS A 19 -14.36 22.12 -46.05
C LYS A 19 -14.21 23.33 -45.14
N ASN A 20 -13.74 24.45 -45.67
CA ASN A 20 -13.56 25.67 -44.87
C ASN A 20 -14.91 26.23 -44.39
N GLU A 21 -15.95 26.18 -45.22
CA GLU A 21 -17.33 26.48 -44.84
C GLU A 21 -17.85 25.50 -43.77
N GLY A 22 -17.62 24.20 -43.93
CA GLY A 22 -17.95 23.21 -42.91
C GLY A 22 -17.24 23.47 -41.58
N ASN A 23 -15.98 23.92 -41.61
CA ASN A 23 -15.21 24.27 -40.42
C ASN A 23 -15.78 25.52 -39.72
N THR A 24 -16.28 26.52 -40.46
CA THR A 24 -16.91 27.71 -39.87
C THR A 24 -18.26 27.34 -39.25
N LEU A 25 -19.08 26.55 -39.94
CA LEU A 25 -20.36 26.04 -39.46
C LEU A 25 -20.20 25.17 -38.21
N TYR A 26 -19.19 24.30 -38.20
CA TYR A 26 -18.84 23.49 -37.03
C TYR A 26 -18.49 24.36 -35.81
N LYS A 27 -17.70 25.43 -36.01
CA LYS A 27 -17.37 26.37 -34.94
C LYS A 27 -18.58 27.16 -34.45
N SER A 28 -19.53 27.48 -35.32
CA SER A 28 -20.81 28.11 -34.93
C SER A 28 -21.83 27.11 -34.37
N ARG A 29 -21.46 25.82 -34.22
CA ARG A 29 -22.31 24.71 -33.76
C ARG A 29 -23.53 24.45 -34.68
N ASP A 30 -23.50 24.91 -35.92
CA ASP A 30 -24.44 24.46 -36.95
C ASP A 30 -23.94 23.14 -37.53
N PHE A 31 -24.27 22.06 -36.83
CA PHE A 31 -23.81 20.73 -37.18
C PHE A 31 -24.48 20.18 -38.44
N SER A 32 -25.75 20.51 -38.68
CA SER A 32 -26.47 20.13 -39.91
C SER A 32 -25.82 20.72 -41.15
N GLY A 33 -25.53 22.02 -41.14
CA GLY A 33 -24.84 22.69 -42.24
C GLY A 33 -23.42 22.15 -42.45
N ALA A 34 -22.69 21.91 -41.35
CA ALA A 34 -21.34 21.35 -41.41
C ALA A 34 -21.31 19.94 -42.03
N ILE A 35 -22.24 19.06 -41.66
CA ILE A 35 -22.37 17.71 -42.25
C ILE A 35 -22.60 17.82 -43.76
N ALA A 36 -23.58 18.62 -44.18
CA ALA A 36 -23.89 18.80 -45.59
C ALA A 36 -22.70 19.36 -46.40
N ALA A 37 -21.93 20.28 -45.82
CA ALA A 37 -20.74 20.84 -46.44
C ALA A 37 -19.63 19.79 -46.60
N TYR A 38 -19.35 18.98 -45.57
CA TYR A 38 -18.32 17.93 -45.65
C TYR A 38 -18.71 16.78 -46.57
N GLU A 39 -19.98 16.37 -46.60
CA GLU A 39 -20.46 15.34 -47.52
C GLU A 39 -20.36 15.81 -48.98
N LYS A 40 -20.74 17.06 -49.26
CA LYS A 40 -20.55 17.67 -50.60
C LYS A 40 -19.06 17.76 -50.96
N ALA A 41 -18.19 18.17 -50.03
CA ALA A 41 -16.75 18.24 -50.26
C ALA A 41 -16.18 16.87 -50.63
N PHE A 42 -16.61 15.82 -49.92
CA PHE A 42 -16.18 14.44 -50.18
C PHE A 42 -16.68 13.91 -51.53
N LEU A 43 -17.87 14.28 -51.98
CA LEU A 43 -18.39 13.90 -53.30
C LEU A 43 -17.59 14.55 -54.45
N LEU A 44 -17.15 15.80 -54.28
CA LEU A 44 -16.34 16.50 -55.29
C LEU A 44 -14.90 15.97 -55.34
N ASN A 45 -14.31 15.70 -54.17
CA ASN A 45 -12.96 15.18 -54.04
C ASN A 45 -12.90 14.18 -52.87
N PRO A 46 -12.86 12.86 -53.10
CA PRO A 46 -12.84 11.88 -52.03
C PRO A 46 -11.54 11.91 -51.21
N ASP A 47 -11.56 12.60 -50.07
CA ASP A 47 -10.44 12.69 -49.11
C ASP A 47 -10.88 12.26 -47.69
N THR A 48 -10.05 11.45 -47.05
CA THR A 48 -10.20 10.99 -45.67
C THR A 48 -10.23 12.13 -44.64
N VAL A 49 -9.66 13.30 -44.96
CA VAL A 49 -9.74 14.48 -44.10
C VAL A 49 -11.19 14.96 -43.91
N TYR A 50 -12.02 14.93 -44.97
CA TYR A 50 -13.42 15.33 -44.88
C TYR A 50 -14.23 14.36 -44.03
N LEU A 51 -13.99 13.06 -44.17
CA LEU A 51 -14.61 12.03 -43.31
C LEU A 51 -14.19 12.18 -41.85
N ASN A 52 -12.94 12.54 -41.58
CA ASN A 52 -12.47 12.83 -40.23
C ASN A 52 -13.16 14.05 -39.61
N ASN A 53 -13.36 15.12 -40.39
CA ASN A 53 -14.09 16.29 -39.93
C ASN A 53 -15.57 15.98 -39.70
N LEU A 54 -16.20 15.22 -40.60
CA LEU A 54 -17.56 14.72 -40.45
C LEU A 54 -17.73 13.89 -39.16
N ALA A 55 -16.81 12.96 -38.90
CA ALA A 55 -16.82 12.18 -37.67
C ALA A 55 -16.64 13.05 -36.41
N ALA A 56 -15.90 14.17 -36.51
CA ALA A 56 -15.79 15.12 -35.41
C ALA A 56 -17.16 15.77 -35.10
N VAL A 57 -17.95 16.10 -36.12
CA VAL A 57 -19.31 16.62 -35.94
C VAL A 57 -20.19 15.63 -35.19
N TYR A 58 -20.21 14.36 -35.62
CA TYR A 58 -20.99 13.32 -34.96
C TYR A 58 -20.55 13.08 -33.50
N LEU A 59 -19.25 13.17 -33.21
CA LEU A 59 -18.73 13.05 -31.84
C LEU A 59 -19.19 14.19 -30.92
N GLU A 60 -19.34 15.41 -31.44
CA GLU A 60 -19.85 16.57 -30.70
C GLU A 60 -21.37 16.54 -30.53
N GLN A 61 -22.11 16.01 -31.52
CA GLN A 61 -23.56 15.81 -31.42
C GLN A 61 -23.95 14.72 -30.42
N GLY A 62 -23.02 13.82 -30.06
CA GLY A 62 -23.30 12.65 -29.24
C GLY A 62 -23.75 11.42 -30.05
N GLU A 63 -23.74 11.52 -31.38
CA GLU A 63 -24.07 10.44 -32.31
C GLU A 63 -22.87 9.48 -32.47
N PHE A 64 -22.54 8.76 -31.39
CA PHE A 64 -21.30 7.97 -31.31
C PHE A 64 -21.26 6.82 -32.32
N ASP A 65 -22.38 6.15 -32.57
CA ASP A 65 -22.43 5.05 -33.53
C ASP A 65 -22.17 5.51 -34.96
N GLN A 66 -22.69 6.69 -35.34
CA GLN A 66 -22.39 7.29 -36.63
C GLN A 66 -20.94 7.74 -36.72
N CYS A 67 -20.40 8.36 -35.66
CA CYS A 67 -18.98 8.69 -35.58
C CYS A 67 -18.08 7.46 -35.82
N ILE A 68 -18.38 6.33 -35.15
CA ILE A 68 -17.60 5.09 -35.28
C ILE A 68 -17.68 4.55 -36.71
N LYS A 69 -18.87 4.53 -37.32
CA LYS A 69 -19.06 4.11 -38.72
C LYS A 69 -18.29 5.01 -39.69
N THR A 70 -18.39 6.33 -39.54
CA THR A 70 -17.69 7.29 -40.40
C THR A 70 -16.18 7.16 -40.27
N CYS A 71 -15.65 6.98 -39.05
CA CYS A 71 -14.24 6.72 -38.86
C CYS A 71 -13.78 5.37 -39.43
N GLY A 72 -14.60 4.31 -39.33
CA GLY A 72 -14.33 3.03 -39.96
C GLY A 72 -14.18 3.16 -41.48
N ARG A 73 -15.14 3.85 -42.11
CA ARG A 73 -15.08 4.21 -43.54
C ARG A 73 -13.83 5.02 -43.87
N ALA A 74 -13.47 6.00 -43.02
CA ALA A 74 -12.26 6.80 -43.19
C ALA A 74 -10.97 5.96 -43.17
N VAL A 75 -10.88 4.94 -42.31
CA VAL A 75 -9.73 4.05 -42.23
C VAL A 75 -9.63 3.15 -43.47
N GLU A 76 -10.74 2.55 -43.91
CA GLU A 76 -10.78 1.67 -45.08
C GLU A 76 -10.36 2.44 -46.34
N GLU A 77 -11.03 3.56 -46.59
CA GLU A 77 -10.76 4.43 -47.73
C GLU A 77 -9.35 5.06 -47.68
N GLY A 78 -8.90 5.45 -46.49
CA GLY A 78 -7.56 6.00 -46.29
C GLY A 78 -6.46 4.99 -46.61
N ARG A 79 -6.67 3.70 -46.27
CA ARG A 79 -5.73 2.62 -46.58
C ARG A 79 -5.74 2.27 -48.07
N GLU A 80 -6.90 2.25 -48.71
CA GLU A 80 -7.02 2.01 -50.15
C GLU A 80 -6.29 3.09 -50.96
N ARG A 81 -6.50 4.36 -50.59
CA ARG A 81 -5.86 5.52 -51.25
C ARG A 81 -4.43 5.81 -50.78
N ARG A 82 -3.89 5.03 -49.84
CA ARG A 82 -2.53 5.20 -49.27
C ARG A 82 -2.29 6.61 -48.69
N VAL A 83 -3.27 7.13 -47.97
CA VAL A 83 -3.21 8.43 -47.29
C VAL A 83 -2.18 8.39 -46.16
N ASP A 84 -1.65 9.56 -45.78
CA ASP A 84 -0.72 9.71 -44.66
C ASP A 84 -1.26 9.03 -43.39
N TYR A 85 -0.42 8.21 -42.78
CA TYR A 85 -0.73 7.40 -41.61
C TYR A 85 -1.22 8.23 -40.41
N LYS A 86 -0.85 9.53 -40.32
CA LYS A 86 -1.34 10.43 -39.26
C LYS A 86 -2.85 10.70 -39.39
N VAL A 87 -3.39 10.69 -40.61
CA VAL A 87 -4.84 10.88 -40.85
C VAL A 87 -5.61 9.63 -40.42
N ILE A 88 -5.05 8.45 -40.70
CA ILE A 88 -5.61 7.16 -40.25
C ILE A 88 -5.56 7.08 -38.72
N ALA A 89 -4.44 7.46 -38.10
CA ALA A 89 -4.30 7.52 -36.65
C ALA A 89 -5.37 8.42 -36.01
N LYS A 90 -5.62 9.62 -36.58
CA LYS A 90 -6.71 10.51 -36.10
C LYS A 90 -8.09 9.84 -36.13
N SER A 91 -8.35 9.02 -37.15
CA SER A 91 -9.62 8.29 -37.29
C SER A 91 -9.77 7.28 -36.15
N PHE A 92 -8.73 6.48 -35.87
CA PHE A 92 -8.71 5.55 -34.73
C PHE A 92 -8.80 6.25 -33.38
N ALA A 93 -8.07 7.36 -33.17
CA ALA A 93 -8.15 8.14 -31.94
C ALA A 93 -9.57 8.67 -31.67
N ARG A 94 -10.28 9.07 -32.74
CA ARG A 94 -11.66 9.52 -32.66
C ARG A 94 -12.64 8.37 -32.39
N MET A 95 -12.46 7.21 -33.02
CA MET A 95 -13.22 5.99 -32.67
C MET A 95 -13.05 5.64 -31.20
N GLY A 96 -11.81 5.65 -30.70
CA GLY A 96 -11.51 5.41 -29.29
C GLY A 96 -12.22 6.41 -28.38
N SER A 97 -12.22 7.69 -28.75
CA SER A 97 -12.93 8.75 -28.00
C SER A 97 -14.45 8.54 -28.00
N ALA A 98 -15.03 8.07 -29.11
CA ALA A 98 -16.47 7.77 -29.21
C ALA A 98 -16.85 6.57 -28.33
N HIS A 99 -16.09 5.46 -28.39
CA HIS A 99 -16.30 4.29 -27.54
C HIS A 99 -16.15 4.62 -26.04
N LEU A 100 -15.19 5.50 -25.69
CA LEU A 100 -15.01 5.97 -24.32
C LEU A 100 -16.26 6.70 -23.81
N LYS A 101 -16.85 7.59 -24.62
CA LYS A 101 -18.10 8.27 -24.28
C LYS A 101 -19.31 7.32 -24.18
N LYS A 102 -19.30 6.18 -24.89
CA LYS A 102 -20.32 5.12 -24.78
C LYS A 102 -20.15 4.22 -23.55
N GLY A 103 -19.02 4.27 -22.85
CA GLY A 103 -18.67 3.32 -21.79
C GLY A 103 -18.16 1.97 -22.30
N GLU A 104 -17.86 1.84 -23.59
CA GLU A 104 -17.32 0.61 -24.20
C GLU A 104 -15.79 0.59 -24.08
N TYR A 105 -15.28 0.47 -22.85
CA TYR A 105 -13.86 0.70 -22.54
C TYR A 105 -12.89 -0.22 -23.29
N ASP A 106 -13.23 -1.50 -23.48
CA ASP A 106 -12.38 -2.46 -24.21
C ASP A 106 -12.17 -2.04 -25.67
N LEU A 107 -13.25 -1.61 -26.33
CA LEU A 107 -13.21 -1.14 -27.71
C LEU A 107 -12.51 0.21 -27.80
N ALA A 108 -12.66 1.07 -26.79
CA ALA A 108 -11.96 2.34 -26.70
C ALA A 108 -10.44 2.13 -26.65
N ILE A 109 -9.97 1.32 -25.70
CA ILE A 109 -8.55 0.97 -25.50
C ILE A 109 -7.97 0.39 -26.80
N LYS A 110 -8.63 -0.62 -27.38
CA LYS A 110 -8.17 -1.26 -28.62
C LYS A 110 -8.01 -0.27 -29.79
N ASN A 111 -8.92 0.69 -29.94
CA ASN A 111 -8.82 1.68 -31.00
C ASN A 111 -7.77 2.77 -30.70
N LEU A 112 -7.59 3.16 -29.44
CA LEU A 112 -6.53 4.09 -29.03
C LEU A 112 -5.14 3.46 -29.20
N GLU A 113 -4.97 2.18 -28.87
CA GLU A 113 -3.75 1.41 -29.14
C GLU A 113 -3.45 1.37 -30.63
N LYS A 114 -4.44 1.04 -31.48
CA LYS A 114 -4.30 1.09 -32.94
C LYS A 114 -3.83 2.47 -33.41
N SER A 115 -4.44 3.55 -32.89
CA SER A 115 -3.98 4.91 -33.21
C SER A 115 -2.52 5.14 -32.84
N LEU A 116 -2.07 4.65 -31.67
CA LEU A 116 -0.69 4.80 -31.21
C LEU A 116 0.29 3.95 -32.02
N THR A 117 -0.14 2.79 -32.55
CA THR A 117 0.66 1.97 -33.46
C THR A 117 0.87 2.66 -34.82
N GLU A 118 -0.13 3.40 -35.31
CA GLU A 118 -0.03 4.16 -36.56
C GLU A 118 0.79 5.45 -36.35
N HIS A 119 0.46 6.24 -35.32
CA HIS A 119 1.20 7.45 -34.97
C HIS A 119 1.08 7.77 -33.47
N ARG A 120 2.18 7.60 -32.75
CA ARG A 120 2.25 7.88 -31.32
C ARG A 120 2.14 9.38 -31.05
N THR A 121 1.08 9.78 -30.35
CA THR A 121 0.85 11.17 -29.91
C THR A 121 0.65 11.24 -28.40
N PRO A 122 1.15 12.28 -27.72
CA PRO A 122 0.94 12.46 -26.28
C PRO A 122 -0.54 12.48 -25.89
N ASP A 123 -1.38 13.16 -26.69
CA ASP A 123 -2.81 13.29 -26.43
C ASP A 123 -3.53 11.94 -26.44
N THR A 124 -3.22 11.09 -27.42
CA THR A 124 -3.82 9.75 -27.52
C THR A 124 -3.31 8.83 -26.40
N LEU A 125 -2.05 8.96 -26.00
CA LEU A 125 -1.50 8.21 -24.86
C LEU A 125 -2.17 8.62 -23.54
N ALA A 126 -2.44 9.91 -23.35
CA ALA A 126 -3.17 10.41 -22.19
C ALA A 126 -4.59 9.82 -22.14
N LYS A 127 -5.31 9.84 -23.28
CA LYS A 127 -6.63 9.22 -23.40
C LYS A 127 -6.63 7.72 -23.16
N LEU A 128 -5.60 6.99 -23.63
CA LEU A 128 -5.47 5.56 -23.38
C LEU A 128 -5.35 5.28 -21.89
N LYS A 129 -4.45 5.99 -21.20
CA LYS A 129 -4.29 5.86 -19.74
C LYS A 129 -5.56 6.22 -18.98
N GLU A 130 -6.28 7.26 -19.42
CA GLU A 130 -7.57 7.64 -18.84
C GLU A 130 -8.62 6.54 -19.05
N ALA A 131 -8.68 5.94 -20.24
CA ALA A 131 -9.59 4.83 -20.55
C ALA A 131 -9.31 3.60 -19.68
N GLU A 132 -8.03 3.20 -19.55
CA GLU A 132 -7.59 2.09 -18.69
C GLU A 132 -7.92 2.35 -17.22
N LYS A 133 -7.66 3.57 -16.74
CA LYS A 133 -7.98 3.98 -15.37
C LYS A 133 -9.48 3.93 -15.13
N THR A 134 -10.28 4.49 -16.03
CA THR A 134 -11.74 4.54 -15.90
C THR A 134 -12.32 3.13 -15.92
N LYS A 135 -11.84 2.27 -16.83
CA LYS A 135 -12.21 0.85 -16.88
C LYS A 135 -11.92 0.16 -15.55
N ALA A 136 -10.71 0.30 -15.02
CA ALA A 136 -10.31 -0.32 -13.75
C ALA A 136 -11.15 0.21 -12.56
N GLU A 137 -11.51 1.49 -12.55
CA GLU A 137 -12.37 2.08 -11.52
C GLU A 137 -13.81 1.55 -11.59
N GLU A 138 -14.40 1.45 -12.79
CA GLU A 138 -15.73 0.91 -12.99
C GLU A 138 -15.79 -0.60 -12.67
N GLU A 139 -14.79 -1.38 -13.10
CA GLU A 139 -14.66 -2.78 -12.72
C GLU A 139 -14.51 -2.95 -11.20
N ARG A 140 -13.72 -2.09 -10.55
CA ARG A 140 -13.61 -2.09 -9.08
C ARG A 140 -14.94 -1.80 -8.43
N LYS A 141 -15.69 -0.79 -8.89
CA LYS A 141 -17.03 -0.45 -8.38
C LYS A 141 -18.02 -1.59 -8.59
N ALA A 142 -18.03 -2.20 -9.78
CA ALA A 142 -18.89 -3.34 -10.10
C ALA A 142 -18.56 -4.57 -9.26
N TYR A 143 -17.31 -4.69 -8.80
CA TYR A 143 -16.90 -5.76 -7.89
C TYR A 143 -17.45 -5.58 -6.47
N LEU A 144 -17.80 -4.34 -6.07
CA LEU A 144 -18.25 -4.05 -4.72
C LEU A 144 -19.62 -4.69 -4.46
N ASN A 145 -19.68 -5.52 -3.43
CA ASN A 145 -20.92 -6.14 -2.97
C ASN A 145 -20.80 -6.43 -1.47
N PRO A 146 -21.49 -5.66 -0.60
CA PRO A 146 -21.44 -5.83 0.85
C PRO A 146 -21.91 -7.22 1.32
N GLU A 147 -22.96 -7.79 0.72
CA GLU A 147 -23.50 -9.10 1.12
C GLU A 147 -22.51 -10.24 0.83
N LEU A 148 -21.90 -10.21 -0.37
CA LEU A 148 -20.84 -11.17 -0.72
C LEU A 148 -19.58 -10.96 0.14
N SER A 149 -19.30 -9.71 0.53
CA SER A 149 -18.20 -9.43 1.47
C SER A 149 -18.44 -10.08 2.83
N ASP A 150 -19.65 -9.96 3.37
CA ASP A 150 -20.02 -10.58 4.65
C ASP A 150 -19.93 -12.09 4.60
N LYS A 151 -20.41 -12.71 3.51
CA LYS A 151 -20.27 -14.15 3.29
C LYS A 151 -18.80 -14.59 3.25
N ALA A 152 -17.96 -13.89 2.49
CA ALA A 152 -16.53 -14.20 2.43
C ALA A 152 -15.85 -14.01 3.79
N ARG A 153 -16.26 -13.00 4.58
CA ARG A 153 -15.78 -12.80 5.95
C ARG A 153 -16.16 -13.96 6.87
N GLU A 154 -17.37 -14.49 6.74
CA GLU A 154 -17.83 -15.66 7.52
C GLU A 154 -17.08 -16.95 7.16
N GLU A 155 -16.82 -17.18 5.87
CA GLU A 155 -15.97 -18.28 5.41
C GLU A 155 -14.54 -18.15 5.98
N GLY A 156 -13.97 -16.94 5.95
CA GLY A 156 -12.67 -16.66 6.57
C GLY A 156 -12.67 -16.91 8.08
N ASN A 157 -13.76 -16.57 8.78
CA ASN A 157 -13.92 -16.87 10.21
C ASN A 157 -13.96 -18.38 10.46
N ALA A 158 -14.59 -19.16 9.58
CA ALA A 158 -14.63 -20.62 9.68
C ALA A 158 -13.23 -21.24 9.48
N CYS A 159 -12.49 -20.82 8.44
CA CYS A 159 -11.10 -21.22 8.23
C CYS A 159 -10.21 -20.88 9.44
N PHE A 160 -10.35 -19.67 9.97
CA PHE A 160 -9.59 -19.22 11.14
C PHE A 160 -9.86 -20.10 12.38
N LYS A 161 -11.12 -20.47 12.62
CA LYS A 161 -11.51 -21.39 13.72
C LYS A 161 -10.95 -22.80 13.52
N ASN A 162 -10.84 -23.25 12.28
CA ASN A 162 -10.27 -24.55 11.92
C ASN A 162 -8.73 -24.55 11.93
N GLY A 163 -8.08 -23.42 12.22
CA GLY A 163 -6.63 -23.28 12.22
C GLY A 163 -5.99 -23.08 10.85
N ASP A 164 -6.79 -23.02 9.77
CA ASP A 164 -6.31 -22.69 8.43
C ASP A 164 -6.21 -21.17 8.25
N PHE A 165 -5.12 -20.61 8.74
CA PHE A 165 -4.87 -19.17 8.67
C PHE A 165 -4.59 -18.69 7.24
N ALA A 166 -3.98 -19.53 6.39
CA ALA A 166 -3.68 -19.17 5.01
C ALA A 166 -4.96 -19.13 4.15
N GLY A 167 -5.86 -20.08 4.33
CA GLY A 167 -7.21 -20.05 3.77
C GLY A 167 -8.01 -18.85 4.26
N ALA A 168 -7.96 -18.57 5.56
CA ALA A 168 -8.63 -17.40 6.14
C ALA A 168 -8.17 -16.08 5.50
N VAL A 169 -6.87 -15.90 5.27
CA VAL A 169 -6.32 -14.72 4.56
C VAL A 169 -6.91 -14.57 3.16
N LYS A 170 -7.10 -15.65 2.40
CA LYS A 170 -7.70 -15.60 1.06
C LYS A 170 -9.14 -15.10 1.12
N HIS A 171 -9.95 -15.68 2.01
CA HIS A 171 -11.35 -15.28 2.17
C HIS A 171 -11.50 -13.84 2.69
N TYR A 172 -10.68 -13.41 3.65
CA TYR A 172 -10.70 -12.00 4.09
C TYR A 172 -10.20 -11.03 3.01
N THR A 173 -9.22 -11.44 2.19
CA THR A 173 -8.78 -10.62 1.06
C THR A 173 -9.90 -10.44 0.02
N GLU A 174 -10.68 -11.49 -0.22
CA GLU A 174 -11.87 -11.39 -1.06
C GLU A 174 -12.92 -10.46 -0.43
N SER A 175 -13.21 -10.61 0.86
CA SER A 175 -14.10 -9.72 1.60
C SER A 175 -13.69 -8.24 1.48
N ILE A 176 -12.40 -7.93 1.62
CA ILE A 176 -11.85 -6.57 1.48
C ILE A 176 -12.02 -6.04 0.06
N LYS A 177 -11.81 -6.87 -0.98
CA LYS A 177 -12.04 -6.44 -2.36
C LYS A 177 -13.51 -6.10 -2.63
N ARG A 178 -14.43 -6.84 -2.01
CA ARG A 178 -15.88 -6.66 -2.13
C ARG A 178 -16.41 -5.48 -1.30
N ASN A 179 -15.81 -5.21 -0.15
CA ASN A 179 -16.12 -4.06 0.69
C ASN A 179 -14.85 -3.49 1.32
N PRO A 180 -14.17 -2.55 0.65
CA PRO A 180 -12.95 -1.94 1.16
C PRO A 180 -13.17 -1.05 2.39
N ALA A 181 -14.41 -0.70 2.72
CA ALA A 181 -14.75 0.16 3.84
C ALA A 181 -15.07 -0.61 5.14
N ASP A 182 -15.11 -1.94 5.12
CA ASP A 182 -15.37 -2.73 6.33
C ASP A 182 -14.06 -2.94 7.14
N PRO A 183 -13.90 -2.30 8.32
CA PRO A 183 -12.70 -2.46 9.15
C PRO A 183 -12.60 -3.88 9.76
N ARG A 184 -13.70 -4.65 9.82
CA ARG A 184 -13.72 -6.00 10.41
C ARG A 184 -12.91 -6.98 9.56
N ALA A 185 -13.02 -6.91 8.24
CA ALA A 185 -12.29 -7.78 7.35
C ALA A 185 -10.77 -7.59 7.46
N TYR A 186 -10.30 -6.33 7.55
CA TYR A 186 -8.89 -6.02 7.78
C TYR A 186 -8.38 -6.52 9.14
N THR A 187 -9.13 -6.26 10.23
CA THR A 187 -8.71 -6.73 11.57
C THR A 187 -8.69 -8.24 11.72
N ASN A 188 -9.55 -8.95 10.99
CA ASN A 188 -9.56 -10.41 10.94
C ASN A 188 -8.43 -10.98 10.07
N ARG A 189 -8.10 -10.31 8.96
CA ARG A 189 -6.93 -10.67 8.14
C ARG A 189 -5.63 -10.43 8.89
N ALA A 190 -5.51 -9.30 9.59
CA ALA A 190 -4.40 -9.00 10.48
C ALA A 190 -4.23 -10.08 11.57
N ALA A 191 -5.33 -10.56 12.17
CA ALA A 191 -5.28 -11.65 13.14
C ALA A 191 -4.67 -12.93 12.54
N SER A 192 -5.03 -13.23 11.30
CA SER A 192 -4.52 -14.40 10.56
C SER A 192 -3.03 -14.23 10.23
N TYR A 193 -2.62 -13.04 9.79
CA TYR A 193 -1.21 -12.72 9.57
C TYR A 193 -0.38 -12.79 10.85
N SER A 194 -0.89 -12.32 11.99
CA SER A 194 -0.21 -12.48 13.28
C SER A 194 0.01 -13.95 13.64
N LYS A 195 -0.93 -14.85 13.31
CA LYS A 195 -0.78 -16.29 13.51
C LYS A 195 0.23 -16.93 12.56
N LEU A 196 0.36 -16.38 11.36
CA LEU A 196 1.36 -16.76 10.36
C LEU A 196 2.73 -16.09 10.57
N LEU A 197 2.89 -15.27 11.61
CA LEU A 197 4.09 -14.45 11.90
C LEU A 197 4.43 -13.44 10.78
N ALA A 198 3.49 -13.12 9.90
CA ALA A 198 3.57 -12.05 8.91
C ALA A 198 3.22 -10.70 9.58
N LEU A 199 4.03 -10.28 10.56
CA LEU A 199 3.77 -9.12 11.40
C LEU A 199 3.74 -7.78 10.64
N PRO A 200 4.61 -7.52 9.64
CA PRO A 200 4.55 -6.29 8.85
C PRO A 200 3.25 -6.14 8.05
N GLU A 201 2.74 -7.24 7.49
CA GLU A 201 1.47 -7.29 6.77
C GLU A 201 0.29 -7.09 7.71
N ALA A 202 0.33 -7.70 8.90
CA ALA A 202 -0.67 -7.47 9.94
C ALA A 202 -0.71 -6.00 10.38
N LEU A 203 0.44 -5.33 10.48
CA LEU A 203 0.51 -3.92 10.86
C LEU A 203 -0.16 -3.02 9.80
N LYS A 204 0.16 -3.24 8.52
CA LYS A 204 -0.48 -2.54 7.39
C LYS A 204 -2.01 -2.71 7.40
N ASP A 205 -2.49 -3.92 7.65
CA ASP A 205 -3.93 -4.17 7.73
C ASP A 205 -4.59 -3.47 8.93
N THR A 206 -3.90 -3.39 10.07
CA THR A 206 -4.44 -2.65 11.21
C THR A 206 -4.46 -1.15 10.99
N ASP A 207 -3.49 -0.61 10.25
CA ASP A 207 -3.48 0.81 9.84
C ASP A 207 -4.62 1.08 8.86
N ALA A 208 -4.80 0.24 7.85
CA ALA A 208 -5.91 0.35 6.90
C ALA A 208 -7.29 0.23 7.60
N ALA A 209 -7.40 -0.61 8.64
CA ALA A 209 -8.63 -0.71 9.42
C ALA A 209 -8.95 0.59 10.19
N ILE A 210 -7.93 1.27 10.73
CA ILE A 210 -8.08 2.56 11.43
C ILE A 210 -8.41 3.68 10.43
N GLU A 211 -7.82 3.65 9.23
CA GLU A 211 -8.16 4.59 8.16
C GLU A 211 -9.60 4.41 7.66
N ALA A 212 -10.10 3.17 7.61
CA ALA A 212 -11.46 2.87 7.21
C ALA A 212 -12.50 3.30 8.28
N ASP A 213 -12.20 3.05 9.56
CA ASP A 213 -13.03 3.47 10.69
C ASP A 213 -12.15 3.88 11.89
N PRO A 214 -11.93 5.20 12.08
CA PRO A 214 -11.12 5.71 13.19
C PRO A 214 -11.69 5.41 14.58
N ASP A 215 -12.98 5.12 14.70
CA ASP A 215 -13.65 4.81 15.98
C ASP A 215 -13.69 3.31 16.27
N TYR A 216 -13.16 2.48 15.36
CA TYR A 216 -13.14 1.03 15.54
C TYR A 216 -12.04 0.60 16.53
N THR A 217 -12.37 0.63 17.83
CA THR A 217 -11.49 0.27 18.95
C THR A 217 -10.70 -1.04 18.74
N LYS A 218 -11.34 -2.07 18.16
CA LYS A 218 -10.71 -3.38 17.92
C LYS A 218 -9.52 -3.32 16.97
N ALA A 219 -9.47 -2.35 16.04
CA ALA A 219 -8.31 -2.16 15.18
C ALA A 219 -7.10 -1.68 15.98
N TYR A 220 -7.27 -0.73 16.90
CA TYR A 220 -6.19 -0.29 17.80
C TYR A 220 -5.71 -1.43 18.70
N ILE A 221 -6.64 -2.21 19.27
CA ILE A 221 -6.27 -3.38 20.07
C ILE A 221 -5.45 -4.37 19.22
N ARG A 222 -5.92 -4.71 18.01
CA ARG A 222 -5.19 -5.63 17.12
C ARG A 222 -3.81 -5.07 16.74
N LYS A 223 -3.71 -3.78 16.43
CA LYS A 223 -2.45 -3.10 16.15
C LYS A 223 -1.46 -3.22 17.31
N SER A 224 -1.93 -2.97 18.54
CA SER A 224 -1.10 -3.10 19.73
C SER A 224 -0.58 -4.52 19.95
N LEU A 225 -1.40 -5.53 19.67
CA LEU A 225 -1.00 -6.93 19.74
C LEU A 225 0.05 -7.30 18.67
N THR A 226 -0.10 -6.76 17.46
CA THR A 226 0.91 -6.92 16.40
C THR A 226 2.22 -6.26 16.79
N LEU A 227 2.19 -5.02 17.31
CA LEU A 227 3.36 -4.31 17.80
C LEU A 227 4.04 -5.02 18.98
N PHE A 228 3.25 -5.58 19.90
CA PHE A 228 3.74 -6.42 20.98
C PHE A 228 4.48 -7.66 20.45
N ALA A 229 3.94 -8.33 19.43
CA ALA A 229 4.61 -9.46 18.78
C ALA A 229 5.90 -9.04 18.06
N MET A 230 5.98 -7.79 17.58
CA MET A 230 7.20 -7.19 17.02
C MET A 230 8.19 -6.69 18.09
N LYS A 231 7.85 -6.83 19.39
CA LYS A 231 8.60 -6.29 20.54
C LYS A 231 8.71 -4.76 20.58
N ASP A 232 7.83 -4.04 19.88
CA ASP A 232 7.74 -2.59 19.97
C ASP A 232 6.73 -2.19 21.06
N TYR A 233 7.10 -2.46 22.32
CA TYR A 233 6.19 -2.31 23.46
C TYR A 233 5.78 -0.86 23.72
N LYS A 234 6.68 0.11 23.48
CA LYS A 234 6.39 1.54 23.62
C LYS A 234 5.24 1.95 22.70
N LYS A 235 5.34 1.64 21.41
CA LYS A 235 4.27 1.94 20.45
C LYS A 235 3.01 1.14 20.73
N ALA A 236 3.12 -0.08 21.24
CA ALA A 236 1.97 -0.88 21.65
C ALA A 236 1.18 -0.21 22.81
N ILE A 237 1.89 0.31 23.82
CA ILE A 237 1.31 1.05 24.96
C ILE A 237 0.60 2.31 24.47
N ASP A 238 1.25 3.11 23.63
CA ASP A 238 0.65 4.34 23.10
C ASP A 238 -0.58 4.04 22.24
N THR A 239 -0.54 2.96 21.45
CA THR A 239 -1.69 2.52 20.66
C THR A 239 -2.86 2.06 21.53
N LEU A 240 -2.60 1.41 22.67
CA LEU A 240 -3.63 1.01 23.63
C LEU A 240 -4.25 2.20 24.37
N ARG A 241 -3.47 3.24 24.68
CA ARG A 241 -4.00 4.49 25.22
C ARG A 241 -4.96 5.16 24.23
N LYS A 242 -4.59 5.21 22.95
CA LYS A 242 -5.50 5.65 21.88
C LYS A 242 -6.75 4.77 21.79
N ALA A 243 -6.61 3.44 21.95
CA ALA A 243 -7.76 2.55 21.98
C ALA A 243 -8.74 2.91 23.12
N GLU A 244 -8.24 3.35 24.28
CA GLU A 244 -9.08 3.80 25.40
C GLU A 244 -9.81 5.12 25.08
N GLU A 245 -9.15 6.05 24.39
CA GLU A 245 -9.76 7.31 23.91
C GLU A 245 -10.91 7.05 22.91
N HIS A 246 -10.75 6.02 22.06
CA HIS A 246 -11.74 5.60 21.06
C HIS A 246 -12.72 4.50 21.57
N ASP A 247 -12.85 4.28 22.89
CA ASP A 247 -13.85 3.39 23.50
C ASP A 247 -14.66 4.13 24.58
N PRO A 248 -15.45 5.15 24.21
CA PRO A 248 -16.20 5.97 25.19
C PRO A 248 -17.21 5.14 26.00
N GLU A 249 -17.71 4.06 25.41
CA GLU A 249 -18.65 3.12 26.04
C GLU A 249 -17.97 2.04 26.91
N LYS A 250 -16.63 2.03 26.96
CA LYS A 250 -15.81 1.09 27.74
C LYS A 250 -16.13 -0.39 27.47
N LYS A 251 -16.57 -0.73 26.26
CA LYS A 251 -16.93 -2.11 25.89
C LYS A 251 -15.70 -3.03 25.89
N HIS A 252 -14.54 -2.48 25.57
CA HIS A 252 -13.27 -3.20 25.46
C HIS A 252 -12.28 -2.82 26.58
N ALA A 253 -12.69 -1.98 27.53
CA ALA A 253 -11.82 -1.48 28.61
C ALA A 253 -11.06 -2.58 29.37
N LYS A 254 -11.69 -3.73 29.64
CA LYS A 254 -11.01 -4.87 30.30
C LYS A 254 -9.90 -5.47 29.43
N GLU A 255 -10.16 -5.61 28.13
CA GLU A 255 -9.19 -6.14 27.17
C GLU A 255 -8.03 -5.18 26.99
N ILE A 256 -8.32 -3.88 26.85
CA ILE A 256 -7.33 -2.81 26.76
C ILE A 256 -6.43 -2.80 28.00
N ALA A 257 -7.01 -2.77 29.21
CA ALA A 257 -6.26 -2.74 30.46
C ALA A 257 -5.38 -3.99 30.63
N THR A 258 -5.89 -5.16 30.27
CA THR A 258 -5.11 -6.42 30.34
C THR A 258 -3.93 -6.39 29.38
N ASN A 259 -4.14 -5.95 28.13
CA ASN A 259 -3.07 -5.86 27.14
C ASN A 259 -2.08 -4.75 27.48
N LEU A 260 -2.54 -3.65 28.07
CA LEU A 260 -1.69 -2.55 28.54
C LEU A 260 -0.75 -3.03 29.65
N GLN A 261 -1.30 -3.72 30.65
CA GLN A 261 -0.49 -4.30 31.73
C GLN A 261 0.56 -5.29 31.18
N LYS A 262 0.19 -6.14 30.22
CA LYS A 262 1.13 -7.05 29.55
C LYS A 262 2.25 -6.30 28.82
N CYS A 263 1.93 -5.25 28.07
CA CYS A 263 2.93 -4.46 27.36
C CYS A 263 3.89 -3.75 28.33
N VAL A 264 3.37 -3.15 29.41
CA VAL A 264 4.18 -2.48 30.43
C VAL A 264 5.11 -3.47 31.15
N MET A 265 4.61 -4.65 31.51
CA MET A 265 5.44 -5.70 32.11
C MET A 265 6.55 -6.18 31.17
N ALA A 266 6.24 -6.38 29.88
CA ALA A 266 7.23 -6.79 28.89
C ALA A 266 8.28 -5.70 28.64
N GLU A 267 7.87 -4.44 28.59
CA GLU A 267 8.81 -3.31 28.48
C GLU A 267 9.73 -3.21 29.70
N TYR A 268 9.19 -3.35 30.91
CA TYR A 268 10.00 -3.36 32.14
C TYR A 268 10.97 -4.55 32.16
N GLY A 269 10.51 -5.73 31.73
CA GLY A 269 11.34 -6.93 31.61
C GLY A 269 12.49 -6.78 30.60
N GLU A 270 12.28 -6.11 29.46
CA GLU A 270 13.38 -5.78 28.55
C GLU A 270 14.36 -4.79 29.18
N ARG A 271 13.86 -3.71 29.81
CA ARG A 271 14.72 -2.71 30.46
C ARG A 271 15.56 -3.27 31.60
N ALA A 272 15.03 -4.25 32.33
CA ALA A 272 15.73 -4.93 33.43
C ALA A 272 16.86 -5.85 32.95
N ASN A 273 16.75 -6.40 31.73
CA ASN A 273 17.76 -7.28 31.14
C ASN A 273 18.73 -6.56 30.20
N GLU A 274 18.42 -5.34 29.76
CA GLU A 274 19.30 -4.50 28.94
C GLU A 274 20.50 -3.98 29.77
N THR A 275 21.71 -4.23 29.30
CA THR A 275 22.92 -3.58 29.85
C THR A 275 22.92 -2.08 29.52
N ASP A 276 23.64 -1.29 30.34
CA ASP A 276 23.76 0.16 30.13
C ASP A 276 24.29 0.50 28.71
N GLU A 277 25.15 -0.35 28.13
CA GLU A 277 25.67 -0.22 26.75
C GLU A 277 24.60 -0.46 25.67
N GLN A 278 23.78 -1.51 25.79
CA GLN A 278 22.70 -1.80 24.85
C GLN A 278 21.60 -0.75 24.89
N ARG A 279 21.30 -0.22 26.08
CA ARG A 279 20.36 0.88 26.27
C ARG A 279 20.85 2.16 25.59
N LEU A 280 22.14 2.48 25.77
CA LEU A 280 22.79 3.60 25.10
C LEU A 280 22.78 3.44 23.57
N GLU A 281 23.09 2.26 23.05
CA GLU A 281 23.07 2.01 21.61
C GLU A 281 21.66 2.19 21.01
N LYS A 282 20.63 1.70 21.71
CA LYS A 282 19.22 1.85 21.31
C LYS A 282 18.78 3.32 21.34
N ALA A 283 19.18 4.06 22.38
CA ALA A 283 18.95 5.50 22.46
C ALA A 283 19.65 6.26 21.33
N MET A 284 20.87 5.86 20.97
CA MET A 284 21.64 6.46 19.89
C MET A 284 21.11 6.15 18.49
N ARG A 285 20.22 5.16 18.32
CA ARG A 285 19.52 4.90 17.04
C ARG A 285 18.32 5.82 16.82
N ASP A 286 17.85 6.50 17.86
CA ASP A 286 16.75 7.47 17.73
C ASP A 286 17.28 8.79 17.14
N PRO A 287 16.81 9.22 15.96
CA PRO A 287 17.28 10.46 15.32
C PRO A 287 16.99 11.71 16.14
N GLU A 288 15.95 11.69 16.99
CA GLU A 288 15.63 12.82 17.85
C GLU A 288 16.65 12.93 19.00
N ILE A 289 17.08 11.80 19.58
CA ILE A 289 18.13 11.76 20.60
C ILE A 289 19.48 12.18 20.02
N GLN A 290 19.81 11.73 18.80
CA GLN A 290 21.03 12.16 18.11
C GLN A 290 21.06 13.68 17.92
N GLN A 291 19.95 14.28 17.47
CA GLN A 291 19.84 15.73 17.30
C GLN A 291 20.06 16.48 18.61
N ILE A 292 19.47 16.00 19.71
CA ILE A 292 19.67 16.59 21.04
C ILE A 292 21.14 16.49 21.48
N MET A 293 21.81 15.37 21.20
CA MET A 293 23.21 15.16 21.60
C MET A 293 24.21 15.95 20.74
N THR A 294 23.86 16.24 19.49
CA THR A 294 24.67 17.08 18.57
C THR A 294 24.46 18.58 18.76
N ASP A 295 23.44 18.99 19.52
CA ASP A 295 23.14 20.40 19.78
C ASP A 295 24.24 21.03 20.66
N PRO A 296 24.98 22.05 20.18
CA PRO A 296 26.10 22.63 20.91
C PRO A 296 25.67 23.30 22.22
N VAL A 297 24.45 23.85 22.27
CA VAL A 297 23.90 24.43 23.51
C VAL A 297 23.63 23.32 24.52
N MET A 298 23.10 22.19 24.06
CA MET A 298 22.83 21.05 24.91
C MET A 298 24.13 20.43 25.44
N GLN A 299 25.16 20.26 24.61
CA GLN A 299 26.48 19.76 25.03
C GLN A 299 27.12 20.63 26.12
N GLN A 300 26.99 21.97 26.00
CA GLN A 300 27.47 22.90 27.01
C GLN A 300 26.72 22.74 28.33
N ILE A 301 25.39 22.58 28.29
CA ILE A 301 24.55 22.36 29.48
C ILE A 301 24.88 21.01 30.15
N LEU A 302 25.11 19.96 29.37
CA LEU A 302 25.52 18.65 29.89
C LEU A 302 26.91 18.70 30.55
N SER A 303 27.85 19.41 29.95
CA SER A 303 29.19 19.63 30.51
C SER A 303 29.13 20.43 31.83
N GLN A 304 28.32 21.49 31.88
CA GLN A 304 28.07 22.25 33.11
C GLN A 304 27.38 21.39 34.18
N GLY A 305 26.42 20.55 33.78
CA GLY A 305 25.71 19.66 34.71
C GLY A 305 26.56 18.52 35.29
N GLN A 306 27.62 18.10 34.59
CA GLN A 306 28.62 17.16 35.14
C GLN A 306 29.48 17.79 36.24
N GLN A 307 29.76 19.09 36.12
CA GLN A 307 30.57 19.84 37.08
C GLN A 307 29.74 20.36 38.26
N ASP A 308 28.50 20.81 37.99
CA ASP A 308 27.57 21.34 38.98
C ASP A 308 26.14 20.81 38.77
N PRO A 309 25.66 19.91 39.66
CA PRO A 309 24.28 19.43 39.63
C PRO A 309 23.21 20.52 39.79
N GLN A 310 23.52 21.67 40.44
CA GLN A 310 22.57 22.78 40.60
C GLN A 310 22.43 23.62 39.32
N ALA A 311 23.51 23.78 38.56
CA ALA A 311 23.48 24.43 37.26
C ALA A 311 22.56 23.68 36.28
N LEU A 312 22.58 22.34 36.30
CA LEU A 312 21.69 21.52 35.47
C LEU A 312 20.21 21.77 35.82
N GLN A 313 19.90 21.89 37.12
CA GLN A 313 18.54 22.17 37.60
C GLN A 313 18.08 23.59 37.21
N SER A 314 18.99 24.56 37.15
CA SER A 314 18.71 25.92 36.69
C SER A 314 18.35 25.97 35.20
N HIS A 315 19.04 25.18 34.37
CA HIS A 315 18.72 25.06 32.93
C HIS A 315 17.39 24.34 32.66
N MET A 316 16.94 23.48 33.58
CA MET A 316 15.61 22.86 33.52
C MET A 316 14.46 23.85 33.77
N ALA A 317 14.73 25.09 34.19
CA ALA A 317 13.71 26.14 34.28
C ALA A 317 13.15 26.51 32.90
N ASN A 318 13.93 26.33 31.82
CA ASN A 318 13.47 26.52 30.46
C ASN A 318 12.67 25.28 29.98
N PRO A 319 11.39 25.41 29.58
CA PRO A 319 10.56 24.29 29.16
C PRO A 319 11.12 23.47 28.00
N MET A 320 11.80 24.11 27.04
CA MET A 320 12.34 23.46 25.85
C MET A 320 13.59 22.63 26.18
N ILE A 321 14.47 23.16 27.02
CA ILE A 321 15.68 22.46 27.49
C ILE A 321 15.28 21.32 28.42
N ARG A 322 14.29 21.54 29.30
CA ARG A 322 13.74 20.50 30.18
C ARG A 322 13.21 19.30 29.40
N GLN A 323 12.46 19.52 28.31
CA GLN A 323 11.96 18.43 27.47
C GLN A 323 13.12 17.62 26.87
N LYS A 324 14.16 18.29 26.35
CA LYS A 324 15.36 17.62 25.82
C LYS A 324 16.09 16.81 26.90
N ILE A 325 16.26 17.36 28.10
CA ILE A 325 16.90 16.65 29.21
C ILE A 325 16.06 15.45 29.65
N MET A 326 14.74 15.60 29.77
CA MET A 326 13.86 14.49 30.15
C MET A 326 13.91 13.35 29.13
N LYS A 327 14.00 13.65 27.82
CA LYS A 327 14.22 12.64 26.78
C LYS A 327 15.55 11.89 26.96
N LEU A 328 16.63 12.58 27.32
CA LEU A 328 17.93 11.95 27.61
C LEU A 328 17.92 11.11 28.89
N VAL A 329 17.12 11.50 29.89
CA VAL A 329 16.90 10.72 31.13
C VAL A 329 16.07 9.47 30.85
N GLU A 330 14.97 9.59 30.09
CA GLU A 330 14.14 8.45 29.65
C GLU A 330 14.92 7.47 28.76
N ALA A 331 15.89 7.99 28.00
CA ALA A 331 16.84 7.19 27.22
C ALA A 331 17.94 6.52 28.07
N GLY A 332 18.05 6.87 29.36
CA GLY A 332 19.06 6.35 30.28
C GLY A 332 20.48 6.90 30.07
N ILE A 333 20.64 7.96 29.27
CA ILE A 333 21.93 8.62 28.99
C ILE A 333 22.38 9.46 30.19
N ILE A 334 21.43 10.09 30.87
CA ILE A 334 21.67 10.92 32.07
C ILE A 334 21.00 10.25 33.27
N LYS A 335 21.80 9.91 34.30
CA LYS A 335 21.28 9.45 35.59
C LYS A 335 21.09 10.67 36.50
N THR A 336 19.87 11.18 36.62
CA THR A 336 19.56 12.22 37.62
C THR A 336 19.46 11.57 38.99
N ARG A 337 20.27 12.02 39.95
CA ARG A 337 20.14 11.61 41.36
C ARG A 337 18.85 12.22 41.90
N GLU A 338 17.80 11.41 42.05
CA GLU A 338 16.56 11.88 42.65
C GLU A 338 16.84 12.41 44.07
N ALA A 339 16.38 13.63 44.34
CA ALA A 339 16.38 14.21 45.68
C ALA A 339 15.30 13.51 46.51
N GLY A 340 15.66 12.41 47.16
CA GLY A 340 14.83 11.68 48.11
C GLY A 340 15.64 11.23 49.33
N SER A 341 15.48 11.96 50.44
CA SER A 341 15.65 11.52 51.83
C SER A 341 16.69 10.43 52.19
N GLY A 342 17.77 10.86 52.85
CA GLY A 342 18.24 10.23 54.10
C GLY A 342 19.29 9.11 54.01
N ALA A 343 20.37 9.30 54.78
CA ALA A 343 21.47 8.38 55.15
C ALA A 343 22.42 8.01 53.97
N GLY A 344 23.67 8.47 53.89
CA GLY A 344 24.63 8.83 54.92
C GLY A 344 25.67 7.72 55.06
N THR A 345 26.79 7.82 54.35
CA THR A 345 28.15 7.55 54.86
C THR A 345 29.22 7.91 53.83
N ALA A 346 30.35 8.30 54.40
CA ALA A 346 31.52 8.98 53.85
C ALA A 346 32.22 8.31 52.65
N ALA A 347 32.94 9.17 51.94
CA ALA A 347 33.92 8.87 50.94
C ALA A 347 35.13 8.10 51.49
N GLU A 348 35.64 7.15 50.71
CA GLU A 348 37.05 6.80 50.68
C GLU A 348 37.50 6.68 49.23
N THR A 349 38.48 7.51 48.88
CA THR A 349 39.33 7.39 47.70
C THR A 349 40.27 6.22 47.88
N PHE A 350 40.38 5.30 46.91
CA PHE A 350 41.58 4.46 46.79
C PHE A 350 41.88 4.15 45.32
N SER A 351 43.09 4.55 44.94
CA SER A 351 43.82 4.24 43.72
C SER A 351 44.47 2.86 43.80
N ASP A 352 44.59 2.24 42.62
CA ASP A 352 45.53 1.19 42.22
C ASP A 352 45.49 -0.21 42.87
N GLY A 353 45.43 -1.20 41.96
CA GLY A 353 46.29 -2.38 42.00
C GLY A 353 45.92 -3.47 43.01
N GLY A 354 45.05 -4.40 42.61
CA GLY A 354 44.76 -5.58 43.42
C GLY A 354 44.06 -6.68 42.64
N PHE A 355 44.85 -7.62 42.14
CA PHE A 355 44.46 -8.94 41.64
C PHE A 355 43.42 -9.57 42.58
N CYS A 356 42.23 -9.94 42.08
CA CYS A 356 41.25 -10.71 42.87
C CYS A 356 40.86 -11.99 42.11
N GLN A 357 41.25 -13.11 42.69
CA GLN A 357 40.94 -14.46 42.26
C GLN A 357 39.44 -14.72 42.33
N GLN A 358 38.90 -15.41 41.32
CA GLN A 358 37.55 -15.95 41.36
C GLN A 358 37.45 -17.04 42.45
N PRO A 359 36.40 -17.07 43.29
CA PRO A 359 36.06 -18.26 44.05
C PRO A 359 35.47 -19.33 43.09
N PRO A 360 35.76 -20.62 43.29
CA PRO A 360 35.36 -21.68 42.38
C PRO A 360 33.84 -21.97 42.44
N ALA A 361 33.27 -22.31 41.29
CA ALA A 361 31.91 -22.81 41.15
C ALA A 361 31.74 -24.20 41.81
N PRO A 362 30.59 -24.51 42.42
CA PRO A 362 30.34 -25.84 42.95
C PRO A 362 30.09 -26.87 41.83
N GLU A 363 30.85 -27.96 41.87
CA GLU A 363 30.71 -29.13 41.00
C GLU A 363 29.37 -29.85 41.22
N LEU A 364 28.62 -30.04 40.14
CA LEU A 364 27.51 -30.98 40.05
C LEU A 364 28.08 -32.39 39.88
N ASN A 365 27.86 -33.27 40.86
CA ASN A 365 28.15 -34.69 40.72
C ASN A 365 26.85 -35.50 40.52
N PRO A 366 26.74 -36.34 39.48
CA PRO A 366 25.56 -37.12 39.20
C PRO A 366 25.66 -38.49 39.89
N SER A 367 24.66 -38.84 40.70
CA SER A 367 24.15 -40.22 40.86
C SER A 367 23.28 -40.33 42.09
N LYS A 368 21.99 -40.65 41.88
CA LYS A 368 21.36 -41.84 42.47
C LYS A 368 19.96 -42.00 41.89
N SER A 369 19.88 -43.05 41.09
CA SER A 369 18.72 -43.86 40.76
C SER A 369 17.73 -44.04 41.92
N ILE A 370 16.44 -43.80 41.67
CA ILE A 370 15.38 -44.65 42.21
C ILE A 370 14.37 -44.91 41.09
N ASN A 371 14.30 -46.20 40.72
CA ASN A 371 13.25 -46.81 39.92
C ASN A 371 11.87 -46.60 40.56
N ARG A 372 10.88 -46.24 39.74
CA ARG A 372 9.59 -46.95 39.80
C ARG A 372 8.93 -47.02 38.43
N CYS A 373 9.00 -48.22 37.86
CA CYS A 373 8.06 -48.72 36.89
C CYS A 373 6.62 -48.58 37.39
N VAL A 374 5.72 -48.11 36.52
CA VAL A 374 4.44 -48.79 36.30
C VAL A 374 4.24 -48.88 34.79
N THR A 375 4.02 -50.10 34.37
CA THR A 375 3.85 -50.60 33.00
C THR A 375 2.42 -50.41 32.49
N MET A 376 2.34 -50.22 31.18
CA MET A 376 1.38 -50.80 30.22
C MET A 376 -0.12 -50.68 30.47
N GLU A 377 -0.83 -50.13 29.48
CA GLU A 377 -1.74 -50.96 28.68
C GLU A 377 -1.84 -50.43 27.25
N GLU A 378 -1.75 -51.38 26.32
CA GLU A 378 -1.83 -51.22 24.88
C GLU A 378 -3.30 -51.13 24.42
N GLY A 379 -3.54 -50.42 23.33
CA GLY A 379 -4.82 -50.38 22.62
C GLY A 379 -4.59 -50.20 21.13
N SER A 380 -4.07 -51.26 20.50
CA SER A 380 -3.91 -51.41 19.06
C SER A 380 -5.27 -51.52 18.37
N SER A 381 -5.47 -50.76 17.28
CA SER A 381 -6.21 -51.27 16.12
C SER A 381 -5.69 -50.63 14.85
N ARG A 382 -5.16 -51.50 13.99
CA ARG A 382 -4.54 -51.26 12.69
C ARG A 382 -5.57 -51.59 11.60
N ALA A 383 -5.70 -50.72 10.60
CA ALA A 383 -6.18 -51.04 9.25
C ALA A 383 -5.52 -50.00 8.32
N ALA A 384 -4.40 -50.30 7.65
CA ALA A 384 -4.20 -51.13 6.45
C ALA A 384 -4.80 -50.54 5.17
N ALA A 385 -3.90 -50.42 4.17
CA ALA A 385 -4.12 -50.26 2.73
C ALA A 385 -4.38 -48.80 2.25
N THR A 386 -3.79 -48.26 1.18
CA THR A 386 -3.01 -48.78 0.06
C THR A 386 -2.05 -47.71 -0.47
N SER A 387 -0.93 -48.18 -1.02
CA SER A 387 -0.02 -47.46 -1.90
C SER A 387 -0.73 -46.92 -3.14
N ASP A 388 -0.46 -45.68 -3.53
CA ASP A 388 -0.46 -45.29 -4.93
C ASP A 388 0.61 -44.24 -5.23
N ASP A 389 1.26 -44.51 -6.34
CA ASP A 389 2.53 -44.05 -6.84
C ASP A 389 2.29 -42.83 -7.73
N TRP A 390 2.70 -41.62 -7.31
CA TRP A 390 2.77 -40.46 -8.22
C TRP A 390 4.02 -39.63 -7.96
N ARG A 391 5.02 -39.90 -8.79
CA ARG A 391 6.16 -39.03 -9.08
C ARG A 391 5.66 -37.70 -9.63
N PHE A 392 6.03 -36.59 -9.00
CA PHE A 392 6.20 -35.31 -9.70
C PHE A 392 7.34 -34.51 -9.05
N ALA A 393 8.45 -34.43 -9.78
CA ALA A 393 9.56 -33.55 -9.46
C ALA A 393 9.18 -32.08 -9.74
N PRO A 394 9.70 -31.11 -8.96
CA PRO A 394 9.49 -29.69 -9.23
C PRO A 394 10.33 -29.19 -10.42
N PRO A 395 9.85 -28.23 -11.23
CA PRO A 395 10.60 -27.67 -12.35
C PRO A 395 11.72 -26.73 -11.88
N ALA A 396 12.86 -26.80 -12.57
CA ALA A 396 14.03 -25.94 -12.38
C ALA A 396 13.78 -24.47 -12.78
N PRO A 397 14.44 -23.49 -12.14
CA PRO A 397 14.29 -22.07 -12.49
C PRO A 397 15.06 -21.69 -13.77
N PRO A 398 14.62 -20.64 -14.51
CA PRO A 398 15.22 -20.22 -15.77
C PRO A 398 16.55 -19.47 -15.56
N LYS A 399 17.60 -19.91 -16.27
CA LYS A 399 18.88 -19.21 -16.39
C LYS A 399 18.72 -18.02 -17.34
N TRP A 400 18.89 -16.80 -16.81
CA TRP A 400 19.06 -15.60 -17.60
C TRP A 400 20.50 -15.49 -18.13
N TRP A 401 20.60 -14.81 -19.26
CA TRP A 401 21.72 -14.80 -20.20
C TRP A 401 22.97 -14.11 -19.69
N GLY A 402 24.13 -14.66 -20.06
CA GLY A 402 25.39 -13.94 -20.13
C GLY A 402 26.03 -14.22 -21.49
N LEU A 403 26.03 -13.22 -22.36
CA LEU A 403 26.90 -13.07 -23.54
C LEU A 403 26.67 -11.67 -24.13
N CYS A 404 27.56 -10.75 -23.77
CA CYS A 404 28.15 -9.68 -24.58
C CYS A 404 29.40 -9.20 -23.85
#